data_AF-F1YN20-F1
#
_entry.id   AF-F1YN20-F1
#
_cell.length_a   1.000
_cell.length_b   1.000
_cell.length_c   1.000
_cell.angle_alpha   90.00
_cell.angle_beta   90.00
_cell.angle_gamma   90.00
#
_symmetry.space_group_name_H-M   'P 1'
#
loop_
_entity.id
_entity.type
_entity.pdbx_description
1 polymer ?
#
loop_
_entity_poly.entity_id
_entity_poly.type
_entity_poly.pdbx_seq_one_letter_code
_entity_poly.pdbx_strand_id
1 'polypeptide(L)'
;MTRADERDTASGWAKAPLWADDPDRVAAIADATARDRRHYLTGGMSEIECRTCHAHVLVKKTSAHHTSVQWNDDALARCSHIGEIRAAGGNAALLPTCPRLSASIDHGVAEGIIPSESPDSDPDGYW
;
A
#
# COMPACT_ATOMS: atom_id res chain seq x y z
N MET A 1 33.14 38.53 1.27
CA MET A 1 31.91 38.15 2.00
C MET A 1 31.56 36.74 1.55
N THR A 2 32.19 35.75 2.16
CA THR A 2 31.99 34.33 1.82
C THR A 2 31.14 33.74 2.94
N ARG A 3 29.88 33.39 2.66
CA ARG A 3 29.04 32.63 3.60
C ARG A 3 29.62 31.22 3.67
N ALA A 4 30.27 30.90 4.78
CA ALA A 4 30.68 29.55 5.10
C ALA A 4 29.45 28.75 5.52
N ASP A 5 29.18 27.68 4.77
CA ASP A 5 28.19 26.66 5.05
C ASP A 5 28.80 25.73 6.11
N GLU A 6 28.64 26.08 7.39
CA GLU A 6 29.06 25.24 8.52
C GLU A 6 28.07 24.09 8.67
N ARG A 7 28.34 23.00 7.93
CA ARG A 7 27.69 21.70 8.11
C ARG A 7 28.14 21.11 9.43
N ASP A 8 27.37 21.36 10.48
CA ASP A 8 27.60 20.78 11.79
C ASP A 8 27.29 19.27 11.79
N THR A 9 28.18 18.55 12.45
CA THR A 9 28.36 17.11 12.39
C THR A 9 27.37 16.36 13.30
N ALA A 10 26.31 15.81 12.71
CA ALA A 10 25.63 14.63 13.25
C ALA A 10 26.15 13.38 12.52
N SER A 11 26.95 12.58 13.23
CA SER A 11 27.66 11.39 12.74
C SER A 11 26.71 10.24 12.40
N GLY A 12 26.43 10.10 11.12
CA GLY A 12 25.79 8.94 10.51
C GLY A 12 25.41 9.31 9.08
N TRP A 13 25.81 8.51 8.09
CA TRP A 13 25.41 8.78 6.71
C TRP A 13 23.89 8.65 6.58
N ALA A 14 23.20 9.78 6.67
CA ALA A 14 21.80 9.90 6.34
C ALA A 14 21.68 10.37 4.89
N LYS A 15 20.74 9.79 4.13
CA LYS A 15 20.46 10.22 2.75
C LYS A 15 19.82 11.61 2.68
N ALA A 16 19.27 12.10 3.78
CA ALA A 16 18.69 13.43 3.93
C ALA A 16 19.16 14.07 5.24
N PRO A 17 19.22 15.42 5.34
CA PRO A 17 19.52 16.09 6.59
C PRO A 17 18.51 15.71 7.68
N LEU A 18 18.95 15.71 8.94
CA LEU A 18 18.07 15.39 10.08
C LEU A 18 17.35 16.63 10.64
N TRP A 19 17.78 17.84 10.29
CA TRP A 19 17.24 19.12 10.78
C TRP A 19 17.06 19.17 12.32
N ALA A 20 18.01 18.60 13.07
CA ALA A 20 17.89 18.42 14.52
C ALA A 20 17.66 19.72 15.31
N ASP A 21 18.14 20.86 14.78
CA ASP A 21 18.00 22.18 15.41
C ASP A 21 16.68 22.90 15.03
N ASP A 22 15.83 22.29 14.20
CA ASP A 22 14.56 22.84 13.72
C ASP A 22 13.41 21.83 13.96
N PRO A 23 12.88 21.77 15.19
CA PRO A 23 11.86 20.78 15.55
C PRO A 23 10.54 20.94 14.77
N ASP A 24 10.20 22.18 14.40
CA ASP A 24 8.99 22.46 13.61
C ASP A 24 9.12 21.88 12.19
N ARG A 25 10.29 22.01 11.57
CA ARG A 25 10.57 21.36 10.28
C ARG A 25 10.56 19.85 10.38
N VAL A 26 11.14 19.28 11.43
CA VAL A 26 11.12 17.82 11.66
C VAL A 26 9.68 17.31 11.75
N ALA A 27 8.83 17.99 12.51
CA ALA A 27 7.41 17.65 12.64
C ALA A 27 6.67 17.77 11.29
N ALA A 28 6.88 18.85 10.55
CA ALA A 28 6.25 19.05 9.24
C ALA A 28 6.63 17.95 8.24
N ILE A 29 7.89 17.50 8.25
CA ILE A 29 8.37 16.42 7.37
C ILE A 29 7.78 15.07 7.79
N ALA A 30 7.68 14.81 9.10
CA ALA A 30 7.04 13.60 9.60
C ALA A 30 5.56 13.54 9.17
N ASP A 31 4.84 14.66 9.26
CA ASP A 31 3.44 14.76 8.83
C ASP A 31 3.27 14.59 7.32
N ALA A 32 4.15 15.20 6.52
CA ALA A 32 4.19 14.99 5.07
C ALA A 32 4.47 13.53 4.73
N THR A 33 5.48 12.92 5.35
CA THR A 33 5.82 11.50 5.15
C THR A 33 4.65 10.58 5.53
N ALA A 34 3.96 10.87 6.63
CA ALA A 34 2.79 10.10 7.05
C ALA A 34 1.62 10.23 6.06
N ARG A 35 1.43 11.41 5.47
CA ARG A 35 0.43 11.65 4.42
C ARG A 35 0.75 10.86 3.16
N ASP A 36 1.98 10.94 2.66
CA ASP A 36 2.44 10.21 1.48
C ASP A 36 2.29 8.71 1.67
N ARG A 37 2.66 8.20 2.85
CA ARG A 37 2.48 6.79 3.18
C ARG A 37 1.01 6.35 3.11
N ARG A 38 0.07 7.15 3.65
CA ARG A 38 -1.37 6.83 3.57
C ARG A 38 -1.86 6.86 2.12
N HIS A 39 -1.43 7.86 1.35
CA HIS A 39 -1.79 8.01 -0.04
C HIS A 39 -1.34 6.78 -0.86
N TYR A 40 -0.06 6.43 -0.82
CA TYR A 40 0.48 5.36 -1.66
C TYR A 40 0.09 3.94 -1.20
N LEU A 41 -0.08 3.71 0.11
CA LEU A 41 -0.37 2.35 0.60
C LEU A 41 -1.87 2.02 0.63
N THR A 42 -2.73 3.02 0.83
CA THR A 42 -4.17 2.78 1.07
C THR A 42 -5.10 3.74 0.32
N GLY A 43 -4.57 4.77 -0.36
CA GLY A 43 -5.35 5.81 -1.03
C GLY A 43 -6.28 5.27 -2.12
N GLY A 44 -7.58 5.47 -1.91
CA GLY A 44 -8.63 5.00 -2.83
C GLY A 44 -8.75 3.47 -2.91
N MET A 45 -8.27 2.73 -1.92
CA MET A 45 -8.50 1.29 -1.80
C MET A 45 -9.74 1.01 -0.95
N SER A 46 -10.48 -0.04 -1.30
CA SER A 46 -11.63 -0.55 -0.55
C SER A 46 -11.27 -1.88 0.09
N GLU A 47 -11.70 -2.09 1.33
CA GLU A 47 -11.54 -3.38 1.99
C GLU A 47 -12.51 -4.41 1.40
N ILE A 48 -12.04 -5.63 1.18
CA ILE A 48 -12.88 -6.76 0.83
C ILE A 48 -12.42 -8.04 1.50
N GLU A 49 -13.40 -8.83 1.90
CA GLU A 49 -13.22 -10.15 2.46
C GLU A 49 -13.29 -11.22 1.37
N CYS A 50 -12.32 -12.12 1.32
CA CYS A 50 -12.40 -13.31 0.49
C CYS A 50 -13.52 -14.23 0.99
N ARG A 51 -14.54 -14.48 0.16
CA ARG A 51 -15.72 -15.27 0.53
C ARG A 51 -15.44 -16.75 0.78
N THR A 52 -14.22 -17.22 0.54
CA THR A 52 -13.83 -18.62 0.79
C THR A 52 -12.97 -18.79 2.04
N CYS A 53 -12.00 -17.91 2.28
CA CYS A 53 -11.04 -18.07 3.37
C CYS A 53 -11.09 -16.93 4.40
N HIS A 54 -11.98 -15.96 4.23
CA HIS A 54 -12.19 -14.83 5.14
C HIS A 54 -10.95 -13.95 5.34
N ALA A 55 -9.99 -14.03 4.41
CA ALA A 55 -8.85 -13.12 4.35
C ALA A 55 -9.33 -11.72 3.95
N HIS A 56 -8.96 -10.71 4.73
CA HIS A 56 -9.32 -9.30 4.50
C HIS A 56 -8.16 -8.58 3.82
N VAL A 57 -8.42 -8.02 2.64
CA VAL A 57 -7.42 -7.33 1.82
C VAL A 57 -7.94 -5.96 1.39
N LEU A 58 -7.03 -5.07 1.01
CA LEU A 58 -7.38 -3.81 0.37
C LEU A 58 -7.26 -3.95 -1.15
N VAL A 59 -8.26 -3.46 -1.88
CA VAL A 59 -8.34 -3.61 -3.33
C VAL A 59 -8.69 -2.28 -3.99
N LYS A 60 -8.05 -2.02 -5.13
CA LYS A 60 -8.38 -0.90 -6.01
C LYS A 60 -8.37 -1.37 -7.46
N LYS A 61 -9.42 -1.06 -8.20
CA LYS A 61 -9.42 -1.20 -9.66
C LYS A 61 -8.88 0.08 -10.27
N THR A 62 -7.79 0.01 -11.01
CA THR A 62 -7.32 1.14 -11.83
C THR A 62 -8.06 1.18 -13.16
N SER A 63 -8.44 0.01 -13.67
CA SER A 63 -9.27 -0.17 -14.86
C SER A 63 -10.02 -1.50 -14.78
N ALA A 64 -10.89 -1.77 -15.76
CA ALA A 64 -11.58 -3.05 -15.88
C ALA A 64 -10.65 -4.28 -15.85
N HIS A 65 -9.40 -4.15 -16.32
CA HIS A 65 -8.43 -5.25 -16.37
C HIS A 65 -7.27 -5.11 -15.37
N HIS A 66 -7.13 -3.96 -14.70
CA HIS A 66 -6.04 -3.72 -13.76
C HIS A 66 -6.55 -3.61 -12.32
N THR A 67 -6.08 -4.52 -11.47
CA THR A 67 -6.45 -4.60 -10.06
C THR A 67 -5.20 -4.57 -9.19
N SER A 68 -5.10 -3.58 -8.31
CA SER A 68 -4.11 -3.56 -7.23
C SER A 68 -4.70 -4.21 -5.99
N VAL A 69 -3.98 -5.16 -5.40
CA VAL A 69 -4.38 -5.86 -4.18
C VAL A 69 -3.28 -5.72 -3.15
N GLN A 70 -3.60 -5.14 -2.00
CA GLN A 70 -2.70 -5.06 -0.87
C GLN A 70 -3.01 -6.15 0.14
N TRP A 71 -2.00 -7.01 0.30
CA TRP A 71 -1.96 -8.08 1.27
C TRP A 71 -1.34 -7.58 2.58
N ASN A 72 -1.85 -8.11 3.68
CA ASN A 72 -1.24 -8.01 5.00
C ASN A 72 -0.91 -9.41 5.52
N ASP A 73 -0.14 -9.47 6.60
CA ASP A 73 0.32 -10.74 7.20
C ASP A 73 -0.86 -11.62 7.64
N ASP A 74 -1.92 -11.01 8.17
CA ASP A 74 -3.14 -11.69 8.62
C ASP A 74 -3.90 -12.39 7.48
N ALA A 75 -4.01 -11.73 6.33
CA ALA A 75 -4.65 -12.25 5.13
C ALA A 75 -3.82 -13.35 4.49
N LEU A 76 -2.49 -13.18 4.46
CA LEU A 76 -1.57 -14.20 3.98
C LEU A 76 -1.61 -15.47 4.84
N ALA A 77 -1.74 -15.33 6.17
CA ALA A 77 -1.86 -16.45 7.09
C ALA A 77 -3.20 -17.19 6.95
N ARG A 78 -4.29 -16.47 6.64
CA ARG A 78 -5.64 -17.06 6.46
C ARG A 78 -5.87 -17.70 5.09
N CYS A 79 -5.14 -17.26 4.07
CA CYS A 79 -5.39 -17.71 2.69
C CYS A 79 -4.98 -19.18 2.48
N SER A 80 -5.97 -20.07 2.43
CA SER A 80 -5.73 -21.51 2.24
C SER A 80 -5.03 -21.84 0.91
N HIS A 81 -5.31 -21.12 -0.18
CA HIS A 81 -4.65 -21.38 -1.47
C HIS A 81 -3.15 -21.06 -1.44
N ILE A 82 -2.79 -19.95 -0.82
CA ILE A 82 -1.38 -19.57 -0.60
C ILE A 82 -0.73 -20.59 0.34
N GLY A 83 -1.44 -21.04 1.38
CA GLY A 83 -1.00 -22.10 2.28
C GLY A 83 -0.71 -23.43 1.56
N GLU A 84 -1.63 -23.89 0.70
CA GLU A 84 -1.48 -25.09 -0.13
C GLU A 84 -0.21 -25.03 -0.99
N ILE A 85 0.05 -23.89 -1.62
CA ILE A 85 1.21 -23.70 -2.50
C ILE A 85 2.52 -23.71 -1.72
N ARG A 86 2.56 -23.02 -0.57
CA ARG A 86 3.72 -23.05 0.33
C ARG A 86 3.98 -24.47 0.84
N ALA A 87 2.95 -25.21 1.21
CA ALA A 87 3.06 -26.59 1.69
C ALA A 87 3.59 -27.54 0.61
N ALA A 88 3.25 -27.29 -0.66
CA ALA A 88 3.78 -28.01 -1.81
C ALA A 88 5.22 -27.60 -2.20
N GLY A 89 5.87 -26.70 -1.45
CA GLY A 89 7.21 -26.18 -1.75
C GLY A 89 7.24 -25.14 -2.87
N GLY A 90 6.09 -24.63 -3.30
CA GLY A 90 5.97 -23.59 -4.31
C GLY A 90 6.21 -22.17 -3.76
N ASN A 91 6.57 -21.24 -4.64
CA ASN A 91 6.72 -19.84 -4.29
C ASN A 91 5.40 -19.08 -4.52
N ALA A 92 4.69 -18.78 -3.42
CA ALA A 92 3.44 -18.02 -3.48
C ALA A 92 3.59 -16.59 -4.04
N ALA A 93 4.79 -16.00 -4.01
CA ALA A 93 5.04 -14.68 -4.61
C ALA A 93 5.01 -14.70 -6.15
N LEU A 94 5.11 -15.87 -6.78
CA LEU A 94 4.97 -16.02 -8.24
C LEU A 94 3.52 -16.19 -8.69
N LEU A 95 2.57 -16.25 -7.75
CA LEU A 95 1.16 -16.30 -8.09
C LEU A 95 0.69 -14.91 -8.47
N PRO A 96 0.03 -14.74 -9.63
CA PRO A 96 -0.57 -13.46 -10.01
C PRO A 96 -1.58 -12.98 -8.96
N THR A 97 -2.41 -13.90 -8.44
CA THR A 97 -3.37 -13.69 -7.36
C THR A 97 -3.99 -15.03 -6.94
N CYS A 98 -4.66 -15.07 -5.79
CA CYS A 98 -5.49 -16.20 -5.40
C CYS A 98 -6.79 -16.19 -6.23
N PRO A 99 -7.13 -17.25 -6.99
CA PRO A 99 -8.30 -17.26 -7.87
C PRO A 99 -9.62 -17.13 -7.10
N ARG A 100 -9.66 -17.61 -5.85
CA ARG A 100 -10.83 -17.45 -4.96
C ARG A 100 -11.03 -16.01 -4.51
N LEU A 101 -9.92 -15.29 -4.30
CA LEU A 101 -9.94 -13.86 -4.03
C LEU A 101 -10.39 -13.09 -5.28
N SER A 102 -9.89 -13.43 -6.47
CA SER A 102 -10.32 -12.80 -7.72
C SER A 102 -11.83 -12.88 -7.91
N ALA A 103 -12.42 -14.06 -7.72
CA ALA A 103 -13.87 -14.22 -7.78
C ALA A 103 -14.63 -13.39 -6.73
N SER A 104 -14.03 -13.19 -5.55
CA SER A 104 -14.61 -12.32 -4.51
C SER A 104 -14.53 -10.85 -4.91
N ILE A 105 -13.43 -10.42 -5.54
CA ILE A 105 -13.26 -9.07 -6.08
C ILE A 105 -14.27 -8.81 -7.21
N ASP A 106 -14.40 -9.74 -8.15
CA ASP A 106 -15.34 -9.62 -9.27
C ASP A 106 -16.79 -9.48 -8.77
N HIS A 107 -17.15 -10.26 -7.74
CA HIS A 107 -18.43 -10.10 -7.06
C HIS A 107 -18.56 -8.73 -6.37
N GLY A 108 -17.53 -8.27 -5.66
CA GLY A 108 -17.51 -6.95 -5.04
C GLY A 108 -17.70 -5.82 -6.05
N VAL A 109 -17.15 -5.95 -7.25
CA VAL A 109 -17.37 -4.99 -8.35
C VAL A 109 -18.80 -5.09 -8.87
N ALA A 110 -19.32 -6.30 -9.09
CA ALA A 110 -20.68 -6.50 -9.59
C ALA A 110 -21.77 -5.96 -8.64
N GLU A 111 -21.55 -6.06 -7.32
CA GLU A 111 -22.44 -5.53 -6.28
C GLU A 111 -22.22 -4.03 -5.99
N GLY A 112 -21.23 -3.40 -6.64
CA GLY A 112 -20.89 -1.98 -6.41
C GLY A 112 -20.20 -1.70 -5.07
N ILE A 113 -19.66 -2.72 -4.40
CA ILE A 113 -18.84 -2.59 -3.18
C ILE A 113 -17.47 -2.01 -3.53
N ILE A 114 -16.88 -2.45 -4.64
CA ILE A 114 -15.62 -1.94 -5.18
C ILE A 114 -15.91 -1.19 -6.48
N PRO A 115 -15.45 0.06 -6.65
CA PRO A 115 -15.52 0.75 -7.94
C PRO A 115 -14.85 -0.06 -9.04
N SER A 116 -15.45 -0.11 -10.24
CA SER A 116 -14.88 -0.84 -11.39
C SER A 116 -13.59 -0.24 -11.93
N GLU A 117 -13.34 1.03 -11.63
CA GLU A 117 -12.16 1.79 -11.99
C GLU A 117 -11.90 2.91 -10.97
N SER A 118 -10.73 3.53 -11.07
CA SER A 118 -10.36 4.63 -10.20
C SER A 118 -11.03 5.91 -10.68
N PRO A 119 -11.30 6.88 -9.79
CA PRO A 119 -11.82 8.18 -10.20
C PRO A 119 -10.84 8.89 -11.15
N ASP A 120 -11.38 9.71 -12.05
CA ASP A 120 -10.59 10.51 -13.00
C ASP A 120 -9.64 11.50 -12.32
N SER A 121 -9.98 11.92 -11.09
CA SER A 121 -9.19 12.82 -10.27
C SER A 121 -8.77 12.15 -8.96
N ASP A 122 -7.55 12.44 -8.51
CA ASP A 122 -7.09 11.99 -7.21
C ASP A 122 -7.93 12.59 -6.07
N PRO A 123 -8.60 11.79 -5.23
CA PRO A 123 -9.29 12.34 -4.06
C PRO A 123 -8.32 13.04 -3.08
N ASP A 124 -7.03 12.68 -3.10
CA ASP A 124 -6.01 13.24 -2.20
C ASP A 124 -5.19 14.38 -2.82
N GLY A 125 -5.38 14.65 -4.13
CA GLY A 125 -4.73 15.74 -4.86
C GLY A 125 -3.21 15.63 -5.04
N TYR A 126 -2.66 14.41 -5.10
CA TYR A 126 -1.22 14.14 -5.15
C TYR A 126 -0.69 13.73 -6.54
N TRP A 127 -1.59 13.49 -7.51
CA TRP A 127 -1.27 13.36 -8.95
C TRP A 127 -1.36 14.71 -9.67
#